data_AF-W4UW86-F1
#
_entry.id   AF-W4UW86-F1
#
_cell.length_a   1.000
_cell.length_b   1.000
_cell.length_c   1.000
_cell.angle_alpha   90.00
_cell.angle_beta   90.00
_cell.angle_gamma   90.00
#
_symmetry.space_group_name_H-M   'P 1'
#
loop_
_entity.id
_entity.type
_entity.pdbx_description
1 polymer ?
#
loop_
_entity_poly.entity_id
_entity_poly.type
_entity_poly.pdbx_seq_one_letter_code
_entity_poly.pdbx_strand_id
1 'polypeptide(L)' 'MGLFGRGLIVQEAGGRVTNFYGDDHFIEGHHIIATNGYCHPLLQKLLGEALPTGM' A
#
# COMPACT_ATOMS: atom_id res chain seq x y z
N MET A 1 2.22 17.81 -7.95
CA MET A 1 1.38 17.98 -6.74
C MET A 1 0.61 16.69 -6.42
N GLY A 2 1.25 15.52 -6.60
CA GLY A 2 0.57 14.21 -6.63
C GLY A 2 0.99 13.33 -5.45
N LEU A 3 0.05 12.48 -4.99
CA LEU A 3 0.23 11.33 -4.09
C LEU A 3 0.63 11.59 -2.62
N PHE A 4 1.37 12.64 -2.27
CA PHE A 4 1.83 12.87 -0.89
C PHE A 4 0.70 12.95 0.15
N GLY A 5 -0.45 13.54 -0.20
CA GLY A 5 -1.53 13.78 0.76
C GLY A 5 -2.36 12.55 1.14
N ARG A 6 -2.51 11.55 0.25
CA ARG A 6 -3.45 10.45 0.48
C ARG A 6 -2.89 9.37 1.40
N GLY A 7 -1.60 9.03 1.26
CA GLY A 7 -0.94 8.08 2.15
C GLY A 7 -0.71 8.62 3.57
N LEU A 8 -0.50 9.94 3.69
CA LEU A 8 -0.33 10.59 4.99
C LEU A 8 -1.63 10.55 5.80
N ILE A 9 -2.77 10.92 5.22
CA ILE A 9 -4.07 10.91 5.92
C ILE A 9 -4.38 9.53 6.53
N VAL A 10 -4.08 8.46 5.79
CA VAL A 10 -4.34 7.09 6.26
C VAL A 10 -3.42 6.73 7.43
N GLN A 11 -2.14 7.13 7.39
CA GLN A 11 -1.21 6.92 8.50
C GLN A 11 -1.58 7.73 9.74
N GLU A 12 -1.94 9.01 9.57
CA GLU A 12 -2.40 9.86 10.68
C GLU A 12 -3.70 9.35 11.31
N ALA A 13 -4.54 8.66 10.54
CA ALA A 13 -5.73 7.96 11.04
C ALA A 13 -5.44 6.59 11.68
N GLY A 14 -4.17 6.19 11.81
CA GLY A 14 -3.75 4.90 12.37
C GLY A 14 -3.86 3.71 11.41
N GLY A 15 -4.07 3.98 10.12
CA GLY A 15 -4.06 2.97 9.06
C GLY A 15 -2.65 2.61 8.60
N ARG A 16 -2.57 1.67 7.64
CA ARG A 16 -1.32 1.19 7.05
C ARG A 16 -1.30 1.43 5.55
N VAL A 17 -0.18 1.95 5.05
CA VAL A 17 0.04 2.22 3.64
C VAL A 17 1.35 1.58 3.19
N THR A 18 1.31 0.72 2.17
CA THR A 18 2.52 0.16 1.52
C THR A 18 2.34 0.18 0.01
N ASN A 19 3.39 -0.08 -0.76
CA ASN A 19 3.24 -0.49 -2.16
C ASN A 19 2.68 -1.93 -2.24
N PHE A 20 2.52 -2.45 -3.46
CA PHE A 20 2.01 -3.82 -3.68
C PHE A 20 2.98 -4.92 -3.20
N TYR A 21 4.27 -4.60 -3.07
CA TYR A 21 5.33 -5.52 -2.64
C TYR A 21 5.57 -5.51 -1.12
N GLY A 22 4.97 -4.56 -0.40
CA GLY A 22 5.12 -4.43 1.06
C GLY A 22 6.11 -3.39 1.54
N ASP A 23 6.70 -2.60 0.63
CA ASP A 23 7.53 -1.48 1.05
C ASP A 23 6.69 -0.30 1.51
N ASP A 24 7.14 0.29 2.61
CA ASP A 24 6.59 1.54 3.15
C ASP A 24 7.02 2.77 2.29
N HIS A 25 7.94 2.59 1.34
CA HIS A 25 8.34 3.61 0.35
C HIS A 25 7.35 3.67 -0.82
N PHE A 26 6.08 3.97 -0.51
CA PHE A 26 4.99 4.05 -1.49
C PHE A 26 5.02 5.33 -2.35
N ILE A 27 5.97 6.24 -2.10
CA ILE A 27 6.11 7.53 -2.81
C ILE A 27 6.67 7.31 -4.22
N GLU A 28 7.49 6.28 -4.42
CA GLU A 28 8.14 6.00 -5.70
C GLU A 28 7.30 5.06 -6.60
N GLY A 29 6.32 4.35 -6.03
CA GLY A 29 5.43 3.45 -6.77
C GLY A 29 4.10 4.13 -7.16
N HIS A 30 3.60 3.88 -8.38
CA HIS A 30 2.28 4.35 -8.80
C HIS A 30 1.11 3.60 -8.13
N HIS A 31 1.39 2.46 -7.49
CA HIS A 31 0.37 1.55 -6.94
C HIS A 31 0.57 1.41 -5.42
N ILE A 32 -0.47 1.73 -4.65
CA ILE A 32 -0.44 1.69 -3.18
C ILE A 32 -1.58 0.83 -2.63
N ILE A 33 -1.33 0.21 -1.49
CA ILE A 33 -2.33 -0.41 -0.62
C ILE A 33 -2.52 0.52 0.56
N ALA A 34 -3.75 0.97 0.82
CA ALA A 34 -4.08 1.79 1.98
C ALA A 34 -5.26 1.17 2.72
N THR A 35 -5.06 0.76 3.98
CA THR A 35 -6.07 0.06 4.79
C THR A 35 -6.07 0.53 6.23
N ASN A 36 -7.03 0.07 7.04
CA ASN A 36 -7.08 0.28 8.49
C ASN A 36 -6.03 -0.52 9.30
N GLY A 37 -5.02 -1.11 8.64
CA GLY A 37 -4.00 -1.93 9.27
C GLY A 37 -4.39 -3.41 9.43
N TYR A 38 -5.57 -3.70 9.96
CA TYR A 38 -5.98 -5.09 10.28
C TYR A 38 -6.06 -6.01 9.06
N CYS A 39 -6.63 -5.53 7.97
CA CYS A 39 -6.79 -6.33 6.75
C CYS A 39 -5.57 -6.23 5.81
N HIS A 40 -4.55 -5.45 6.17
CA HIS A 40 -3.43 -5.16 5.28
C HIS A 40 -2.64 -6.41 4.85
N PRO A 41 -2.27 -7.34 5.76
CA PRO A 41 -1.49 -8.52 5.36
C PRO A 41 -2.26 -9.46 4.42
N LEU A 42 -3.58 -9.57 4.61
CA LEU A 42 -4.45 -10.38 3.75
C LEU A 42 -4.50 -9.79 2.33
N LEU A 43 -4.73 -8.49 2.23
CA LEU A 43 -4.86 -7.81 0.94
C LEU A 43 -3.52 -7.81 0.17
N GLN A 44 -2.41 -7.66 0.90
CA GLN A 44 -1.06 -7.78 0.36
C GLN A 44 -0.78 -9.18 -0.19
N LYS A 45 -1.17 -10.23 0.55
CA LYS A 45 -1.04 -11.61 0.08
C LYS A 45 -1.85 -11.86 -1.19
N LEU A 46 -3.11 -11.40 -1.23
CA LEU A 46 -3.97 -11.55 -2.40
C LEU A 46 -3.41 -10.84 -3.63
N LEU A 47 -2.82 -9.66 -3.45
CA LEU A 47 -2.16 -8.94 -4.54
C LEU A 47 -0.91 -9.69 -5.04
N GLY A 48 -0.12 -10.27 -4.13
CA GLY A 48 1.02 -11.12 -4.51
C GLY A 48 0.63 -12.38 -5.28
N GLU A 49 -0.55 -12.94 -5.01
CA GLU A 49 -1.09 -14.10 -5.74
C GLU A 49 -1.72 -13.71 -7.09
N ALA A 50 -2.28 -12.50 -7.19
CA ALA A 50 -2.99 -12.04 -8.38
C ALA A 50 -2.10 -11.33 -9.41
N LEU A 51 -0.97 -10.75 -8.97
CA LEU A 51 -0.04 -10.06 -9.86
C LEU A 51 0.93 -11.06 -10.52
N PRO A 52 1.26 -10.90 -11.81
CA PRO A 52 2.27 -11.72 -12.45
C PRO A 52 3.62 -11.52 -11.76
N THR A 53 4.31 -12.61 -11.43
CA THR A 53 5.65 -12.53 -10.84
C THR A 53 6.62 -11.89 -11.84
N GLY A 54 7.09 -10.67 -11.56
CA GLY A 54 8.22 -10.06 -12.27
C GLY A 54 7.90 -8.85 -13.18
N MET A 55 7.24 -7.82 -12.65
CA MET A 55 7.25 -6.48 -13.26
C MET A 55 8.07 -5.52 -12.41
#